data_AF-A0A5C9B1U2-F1
#
_entry.id   AF-A0A5C9B1U2-F1
#
_cell.length_a   1.000
_cell.length_b   1.000
_cell.length_c   1.000
_cell.angle_alpha   90.00
_cell.angle_beta   90.00
_cell.angle_gamma   90.00
#
_symmetry.space_group_name_H-M   'P 1'
#
loop_
_entity.id
_entity.type
_entity.pdbx_description
1 polymer ?
#
loop_
_entity_poly.entity_id
_entity_poly.type
_entity_poly.pdbx_seq_one_letter_code
_entity_poly.pdbx_strand_id
1 'polypeptide(L)'
;MKPLPWQPWGLALLTTAAHWIGAFALVTLARLWASLYADMGGVLPAPAQWVLDAARHHIPFGIALAVTLLLVVLAWTRSHRLPLACALLTAFSLIALALAAVGLALPVSKCGVLWPAWPGTDCLP
;
A
#
# COMPACT_ATOMS: atom_id res chain seq x y z
N MET A 1 32.69 -1.94 14.99
CA MET A 1 31.95 -0.77 15.51
C MET A 1 30.79 -1.28 16.36
N LYS A 2 30.64 -0.83 17.62
CA LYS A 2 29.48 -1.22 18.46
C LYS A 2 28.24 -0.44 17.98
N PRO A 3 27.10 -1.09 17.73
CA PRO A 3 25.87 -0.40 17.38
C PRO A 3 25.40 0.49 18.54
N LEU A 4 24.91 1.68 18.21
CA LEU A 4 24.40 2.63 19.19
C LEU A 4 23.11 2.09 19.82
N PRO A 5 22.87 2.30 21.13
CA PRO A 5 21.76 1.69 21.86
C PRO A 5 20.36 2.08 21.34
N TRP A 6 20.24 3.18 20.59
CA TRP A 6 18.99 3.69 19.99
C TRP A 6 18.76 3.24 18.53
N GLN A 7 19.73 2.62 17.86
CA GLN A 7 19.60 2.19 16.47
C GLN A 7 18.43 1.22 16.17
N PRO A 8 18.12 0.20 16.99
CA PRO A 8 17.06 -0.75 16.64
C PRO A 8 15.66 -0.10 16.67
N TRP A 9 15.47 0.88 17.56
CA TRP A 9 14.19 1.58 17.72
C TRP A 9 13.92 2.54 16.58
N GLY A 10 14.95 3.24 16.09
CA GLY A 10 14.82 4.14 14.94
C GLY A 10 14.34 3.42 13.67
N LEU A 11 14.95 2.26 13.35
CA LEU A 11 14.55 1.45 12.19
C LEU A 11 13.14 0.89 12.34
N ALA A 12 12.79 0.35 13.51
CA ALA A 12 11.46 -0.19 13.77
C ALA A 12 10.37 0.89 13.64
N LEU A 13 10.64 2.10 14.16
CA LEU A 13 9.73 3.25 14.03
C LEU A 13 9.52 3.67 12.58
N LEU A 14 10.59 3.81 11.80
CA LEU A 14 10.51 4.18 10.38
C LEU A 14 9.74 3.14 9.56
N THR A 15 10.02 1.85 9.77
CA THR A 15 9.29 0.77 9.09
C THR A 15 7.82 0.75 9.50
N THR A 16 7.52 0.97 10.79
CA THR A 16 6.14 1.07 11.27
C THR A 16 5.42 2.24 10.61
N ALA A 17 6.00 3.44 10.63
CA ALA A 17 5.43 4.62 9.98
C ALA A 17 5.17 4.38 8.49
N ALA A 18 6.11 3.75 7.78
CA ALA A 18 5.94 3.40 6.37
C ALA A 18 4.74 2.45 6.12
N HIS A 19 4.50 1.46 6.99
CA HIS A 19 3.34 0.56 6.85
C HIS A 19 2.01 1.26 7.09
N TRP A 20 1.96 2.14 8.09
CA TRP A 20 0.75 2.90 8.38
C TRP A 20 0.42 3.87 7.24
N ILE A 21 1.43 4.54 6.67
CA ILE A 21 1.28 5.38 5.48
C ILE A 21 0.84 4.53 4.28
N GLY A 22 1.46 3.37 4.06
CA GLY A 22 1.08 2.44 2.98
C GLY A 22 -0.36 1.93 3.11
N ALA A 23 -0.79 1.56 4.31
CA ALA A 23 -2.16 1.14 4.59
C ALA A 23 -3.17 2.26 4.31
N PHE A 24 -2.85 3.48 4.74
CA PHE A 24 -3.67 4.67 4.46
C PHE A 24 -3.76 4.96 2.94
N ALA A 25 -2.63 4.88 2.23
CA ALA A 25 -2.57 5.08 0.79
C ALA A 25 -3.42 4.05 0.02
N LEU A 26 -3.34 2.77 0.40
CA LEU A 26 -4.14 1.71 -0.22
C LEU A 26 -5.64 1.89 -0.01
N VAL A 27 -6.07 2.26 1.20
CA VAL A 27 -7.49 2.50 1.49
C VAL A 27 -7.99 3.73 0.73
N THR A 28 -7.17 4.78 0.64
CA THR A 28 -7.50 6.00 -0.13
C THR A 28 -7.59 5.69 -1.62
N LEU A 29 -6.64 4.91 -2.16
CA LEU A 29 -6.67 4.44 -3.54
C LEU A 29 -7.94 3.62 -3.83
N ALA A 30 -8.26 2.66 -2.95
CA ALA A 30 -9.46 1.84 -3.11
C ALA A 30 -10.73 2.69 -3.15
N ARG A 31 -10.85 3.71 -2.27
CA ARG A 31 -11.99 4.64 -2.29
C ARG A 31 -12.07 5.42 -3.60
N LEU A 32 -10.93 5.90 -4.12
CA LEU A 32 -10.88 6.61 -5.38
C LEU A 32 -11.26 5.72 -6.57
N TRP A 33 -10.78 4.47 -6.60
CA TRP A 33 -11.22 3.51 -7.61
C TRP A 33 -12.70 3.18 -7.48
N ALA A 34 -13.24 3.00 -6.27
CA ALA A 34 -14.67 2.77 -6.08
C ALA A 34 -15.52 3.88 -6.73
N SER A 35 -15.16 5.15 -6.53
CA SER A 35 -15.90 6.28 -7.11
C SER A 35 -15.74 6.36 -8.62
N LEU A 36 -14.52 6.24 -9.14
CA LEU A 36 -14.25 6.35 -10.59
C LEU A 36 -14.97 5.28 -11.41
N TYR A 37 -15.11 4.07 -10.88
CA TYR A 37 -15.79 2.98 -11.57
C TYR A 37 -17.31 3.02 -11.41
N ALA A 38 -17.82 3.50 -10.27
CA ALA A 38 -19.24 3.76 -10.10
C ALA A 38 -19.74 4.75 -11.17
N ASP A 39 -18.95 5.79 -11.46
CA ASP A 39 -19.30 6.79 -12.48
C ASP A 39 -19.21 6.27 -13.92
N MET A 40 -18.39 5.24 -14.18
CA MET A 40 -18.15 4.72 -15.54
C MET A 40 -18.92 3.44 -15.87
N GLY A 41 -19.68 2.88 -14.92
CA GLY A 41 -20.53 1.69 -15.15
C GLY A 41 -19.78 0.40 -15.49
N GLY A 42 -18.45 0.38 -15.37
CA GLY A 42 -17.60 -0.76 -15.74
C GLY A 42 -17.38 -1.77 -14.62
N VAL A 43 -17.23 -3.05 -15.00
CA VAL A 43 -16.84 -4.12 -14.06
C VAL A 43 -15.35 -3.99 -13.73
N LEU A 44 -15.02 -3.88 -12.44
CA LEU A 44 -13.63 -3.86 -11.96
C LEU A 44 -12.92 -5.19 -12.29
N PRO A 45 -11.67 -5.16 -12.76
CA PRO A 45 -10.87 -6.37 -12.90
C PRO A 45 -10.65 -7.01 -11.52
N ALA A 46 -10.61 -8.35 -11.46
CA ALA A 46 -10.55 -9.12 -10.22
C ALA A 46 -9.49 -8.62 -9.19
N PRO A 47 -8.26 -8.24 -9.58
CA PRO A 47 -7.26 -7.72 -8.63
C PRO A 47 -7.71 -6.42 -7.95
N ALA A 48 -8.40 -5.54 -8.66
CA ALA A 48 -8.89 -4.28 -8.12
C ALA A 48 -10.07 -4.49 -7.16
N GLN A 49 -10.94 -5.47 -7.46
CA GLN A 49 -12.01 -5.89 -6.54
C GLN A 49 -11.43 -6.41 -5.21
N TRP A 50 -10.36 -7.20 -5.26
CA TRP A 50 -9.74 -7.72 -4.04
C TRP A 50 -9.14 -6.60 -3.17
N VAL A 51 -8.53 -5.59 -3.79
CA VAL A 51 -8.01 -4.41 -3.07
C VAL A 51 -9.15 -3.60 -2.46
N LEU A 52 -10.27 -3.45 -3.17
CA LEU A 52 -11.48 -2.79 -2.66
C LEU A 52 -12.08 -3.52 -1.46
N ASP A 53 -12.25 -4.83 -1.56
CA ASP A 53 -12.82 -5.63 -0.48
C ASP A 53 -11.87 -5.68 0.73
N ALA A 54 -10.56 -5.80 0.50
CA ALA A 54 -9.56 -5.68 1.55
C ALA A 54 -9.61 -4.32 2.25
N ALA A 55 -9.79 -3.23 1.50
CA ALA A 55 -9.92 -1.89 2.06
C ALA A 55 -11.23 -1.70 2.85
N ARG A 56 -12.35 -2.26 2.38
CA ARG A 56 -13.65 -2.24 3.07
C ARG A 56 -13.59 -2.96 4.41
N HIS A 57 -12.89 -4.08 4.47
CA HIS A 57 -12.69 -4.86 5.70
C HIS A 57 -11.52 -4.36 6.56
N HIS A 58 -10.93 -3.20 6.24
CA HIS A 58 -9.80 -2.61 6.97
C HIS A 58 -8.57 -3.54 7.12
N ILE A 59 -8.41 -4.52 6.20
CA ILE A 59 -7.32 -5.50 6.22
C ILE A 59 -5.93 -4.81 6.18
N PRO A 60 -5.69 -3.74 5.39
CA PRO A 60 -4.39 -3.05 5.39
C PRO A 60 -3.98 -2.53 6.77
N PHE A 61 -4.92 -2.04 7.58
CA PHE A 61 -4.64 -1.59 8.94
C PHE A 61 -4.37 -2.76 9.88
N GLY A 62 -5.08 -3.88 9.72
CA GLY A 62 -4.79 -5.12 10.45
C GLY A 62 -3.37 -5.63 10.18
N ILE A 63 -2.92 -5.57 8.92
CA ILE A 63 -1.55 -5.93 8.53
C ILE A 63 -0.54 -4.95 9.18
N ALA A 64 -0.79 -3.64 9.12
CA ALA A 64 0.09 -2.64 9.74
C ALA A 64 0.23 -2.85 11.26
N LEU A 65 -0.86 -3.21 11.94
CA LEU A 65 -0.85 -3.56 13.36
C LEU A 65 -0.01 -4.82 13.62
N ALA A 66 -0.23 -5.89 12.85
CA ALA A 66 0.53 -7.13 12.99
C ALA A 66 2.04 -6.91 12.77
N VAL A 67 2.41 -6.09 11.77
CA VAL A 67 3.80 -5.70 11.52
C VAL A 67 4.37 -4.90 12.68
N THR A 68 3.60 -3.96 13.24
CA THR A 68 4.01 -3.17 14.41
C THR A 68 4.35 -4.10 15.58
N LEU A 69 3.46 -5.05 15.91
CA LEU A 69 3.65 -6.01 16.99
C LEU A 69 4.89 -6.89 16.75
N LEU A 70 5.08 -7.38 15.52
CA LEU A 70 6.26 -8.17 15.15
C LEU A 70 7.56 -7.38 15.36
N LEU A 71 7.60 -6.13 14.91
CA LEU A 71 8.78 -5.27 15.06
C LEU A 71 9.07 -4.94 16.52
N VAL A 72 8.03 -4.71 17.34
CA VAL A 72 8.17 -4.51 18.79
C VAL A 72 8.78 -5.75 19.45
N VAL A 73 8.28 -6.95 19.13
CA VAL A 73 8.81 -8.20 19.67
C VAL A 73 10.27 -8.43 19.25
N LEU A 74 10.60 -8.18 17.98
CA LEU A 74 11.97 -8.34 17.47
C LEU A 74 12.93 -7.30 18.08
N ALA A 75 12.48 -6.06 18.29
CA ALA A 75 13.26 -5.01 18.93
C ALA A 75 13.47 -5.30 20.42
N TRP A 76 12.42 -5.76 21.11
CA TRP A 76 12.45 -6.13 22.52
C TRP A 76 13.40 -7.29 22.78
N THR A 77 13.34 -8.33 21.95
CA THR A 77 14.23 -9.51 22.05
C THR A 77 15.64 -9.25 21.53
N ARG A 78 15.94 -8.03 21.05
CA ARG A 78 17.23 -7.63 20.45
C ARG A 78 17.69 -8.61 19.36
N SER A 79 16.74 -9.07 18.56
CA SER A 79 17.01 -10.07 17.52
C SER A 79 17.91 -9.52 16.42
N HIS A 80 18.91 -10.31 16.01
CA HIS A 80 19.77 -10.00 14.86
C HIS A 80 19.01 -9.91 13.53
N ARG A 81 17.78 -10.42 13.48
CA ARG A 81 16.92 -10.43 12.28
C ARG A 81 16.14 -9.13 12.09
N LEU A 82 16.14 -8.23 13.08
CA LEU A 82 15.41 -6.95 13.03
C LEU A 82 15.73 -6.12 11.76
N PRO A 83 17.00 -5.85 11.38
CA PRO A 83 17.29 -5.04 10.20
C PRO A 83 16.79 -5.68 8.89
N LEU A 84 16.90 -7.01 8.78
CA LEU A 84 16.40 -7.76 7.62
C LEU A 84 14.87 -7.65 7.53
N ALA A 85 14.18 -7.84 8.66
CA ALA A 85 12.72 -7.71 8.74
C ALA A 85 12.29 -6.29 8.33
N CYS A 86 12.93 -5.26 8.88
CA CYS A 86 12.67 -3.87 8.53
C CYS A 86 12.86 -3.60 7.03
N ALA A 87 13.94 -4.11 6.42
CA ALA A 87 14.20 -3.93 4.99
C ALA A 87 13.13 -4.58 4.11
N LEU A 88 12.77 -5.84 4.37
CA LEU A 88 11.76 -6.58 3.61
C LEU A 88 10.37 -5.94 3.73
N LEU A 89 9.99 -5.57 4.95
CA LEU A 89 8.73 -4.92 5.24
C LEU A 89 8.66 -3.54 4.57
N THR A 90 9.73 -2.75 4.63
CA THR A 90 9.78 -1.44 3.97
C THR A 90 9.68 -1.58 2.44
N ALA A 91 10.36 -2.56 1.84
CA ALA A 91 10.25 -2.85 0.42
C ALA A 91 8.81 -3.20 0.01
N PHE A 92 8.10 -4.00 0.82
CA PHE A 92 6.69 -4.31 0.61
C PHE A 92 5.81 -3.05 0.65
N SER A 93 6.05 -2.15 1.61
CA SER A 93 5.34 -0.87 1.71
C SER A 93 5.60 0.04 0.50
N LEU A 94 6.82 0.07 -0.03
CA LEU A 94 7.15 0.83 -1.24
C LEU A 94 6.44 0.30 -2.48
N ILE A 95 6.30 -1.02 -2.62
CA ILE A 95 5.52 -1.62 -3.71
C ILE A 95 4.05 -1.21 -3.61
N ALA A 96 3.46 -1.27 -2.42
CA ALA A 96 2.09 -0.81 -2.18
C ALA A 96 1.91 0.69 -2.54
N LEU A 97 2.88 1.53 -2.15
CA LEU A 97 2.87 2.94 -2.47
C LEU A 97 3.03 3.20 -3.97
N ALA A 98 3.88 2.45 -4.65
CA ALA A 98 4.07 2.53 -6.11
C ALA A 98 2.78 2.14 -6.86
N LEU A 99 2.12 1.06 -6.43
CA LEU A 99 0.82 0.66 -6.98
C LEU A 99 -0.25 1.73 -6.76
N ALA A 100 -0.25 2.37 -5.58
CA ALA A 100 -1.13 3.50 -5.31
C ALA A 100 -0.82 4.74 -6.17
N ALA A 101 0.45 5.07 -6.36
CA ALA A 101 0.88 6.17 -7.22
C ALA A 101 0.48 5.93 -8.69
N VAL A 102 0.68 4.72 -9.21
CA VAL A 102 0.21 4.32 -10.54
C VAL A 102 -1.32 4.44 -10.62
N GLY A 103 -2.03 3.92 -9.62
CA GLY A 103 -3.48 3.98 -9.56
C GLY A 103 -4.05 5.41 -9.50
N LEU A 104 -3.34 6.34 -8.84
CA LEU A 104 -3.63 7.78 -8.80
C LEU A 104 -3.26 8.49 -10.11
N ALA A 105 -2.29 7.98 -10.87
CA ALA A 105 -1.95 8.52 -12.18
C ALA A 105 -2.94 8.09 -13.28
N LEU A 106 -3.65 6.97 -13.12
CA LEU A 106 -4.68 6.50 -14.07
C LEU A 106 -5.84 7.48 -14.31
N PRO A 107 -6.44 8.17 -13.32
CA PRO A 107 -7.48 9.16 -13.60
C PRO A 107 -6.97 10.39 -14.36
N VAL A 108 -5.66 10.66 -14.38
CA VAL A 108 -5.07 11.74 -15.17
C VAL A 108 -5.05 11.39 -16.67
N SER A 109 -5.15 10.11 -17.04
CA SER A 109 -5.15 9.65 -18.43
C SER A 109 -6.54 9.50 -19.05
N LYS A 110 -7.62 9.97 -18.39
CA LYS A 110 -8.97 10.05 -18.97
C LYS A 110 -9.07 10.88 -20.27
N CYS A 111 -7.97 11.49 -20.74
CA CYS A 111 -7.89 12.17 -22.05
C CYS A 111 -6.66 11.79 -22.91
N GLY A 112 -6.00 10.64 -22.70
CA GLY A 112 -4.87 10.32 -23.58
C GLY A 112 -4.05 9.11 -23.17
N VAL A 113 -4.52 7.93 -23.59
CA VAL A 113 -3.74 6.76 -24.01
C VAL A 113 -2.46 6.51 -23.21
N LEU A 114 -2.54 5.66 -22.18
CA LEU A 114 -1.46 4.79 -21.70
C LEU A 114 -2.13 3.76 -20.76
N TRP A 115 -2.08 2.47 -21.14
CA TRP A 115 -2.67 1.28 -20.48
C TRP A 115 -4.07 0.84 -20.97
N PRO A 116 -4.30 -0.48 -21.14
CA PRO A 116 -5.03 -1.08 -22.25
C PRO A 116 -6.49 -0.64 -22.30
N ALA A 117 -7.01 -0.51 -23.52
CA ALA A 117 -8.37 -0.06 -23.82
C ALA A 117 -9.37 -0.66 -22.82
N TRP A 118 -9.88 0.20 -21.95
CA TRP A 118 -10.92 -0.18 -21.01
C TRP A 118 -12.21 -0.39 -21.83
N PRO A 119 -12.96 -1.47 -21.61
CA PRO A 119 -14.26 -1.63 -22.28
C PRO A 119 -15.18 -0.50 -21.83
N GLY A 120 -15.51 0.41 -22.76
CA GLY A 120 -16.29 1.62 -22.50
C GLY A 120 -15.49 2.94 -22.50
N THR A 121 -14.18 2.93 -22.78
CA THR A 121 -13.37 4.16 -23.00
C THR A 121 -13.20 4.52 -24.47
N ASP A 122 -14.07 4.02 -25.35
CA ASP A 122 -14.31 4.77 -26.58
C ASP A 122 -14.86 6.11 -26.11
N CYS A 123 -14.02 7.15 -26.19
CA CYS A 123 -14.48 8.51 -25.97
C CYS A 123 -15.58 8.74 -27.01
N LEU A 124 -16.84 8.53 -26.61
CA LEU A 124 -18.00 9.02 -27.32
C LEU A 124 -17.77 10.53 -27.52
N PRO A 125 -18.09 11.05 -28.71
CA PRO A 125 -17.74 12.41 -29.14
C PRO A 125 -18.22 13.51 -28.17
#